data_AF-A0A9W7B9Q9-F1
#
_entry.id   AF-A0A9W7B9Q9-F1
#
_cell.length_a   1.000
_cell.length_b   1.000
_cell.length_c   1.000
_cell.angle_alpha   90.00
_cell.angle_beta   90.00
_cell.angle_gamma   90.00
#
_symmetry.space_group_name_H-M   'P 1'
#
loop_
_entity.id
_entity.type
_entity.pdbx_description
1 polymer ?
#
loop_
_entity_poly.entity_id
_entity_poly.type
_entity_poly.pdbx_seq_one_letter_code
_entity_poly.pdbx_strand_id
1 'polypeptide(L)'
;MSFFSRHFSTVSKTFPCSISNPSYLGRRTVPMSVSIRHNVITGSRQVLIDGQTVEGTKGYSGIISSNSSGSLGLGSTISFSFHHPPSKKDVHIEIRIKPSFLSFDYECLVDNVYVQEEEWKVHQDLRLGLSPQTPTLNVKVSSYRIEVINSEKKCFFNLTSTLTFPPSEPENASVWKSFSEQMDVANIAKSSYKSSHLRGSFPGFPSRFVGLNEDQFSEEFLNKRKVELEDFWRKLGGFPRIGGRFEVMRFLGFEKGRVAGAGA
;
A
#
# COMPACT_ATOMS: atom_id res chain seq x y z
N MET A 1 16.00 20.11 -10.02
CA MET A 1 15.51 18.89 -10.72
C MET A 1 15.95 17.66 -9.94
N SER A 2 15.17 16.56 -9.98
CA SER A 2 15.41 15.26 -9.30
C SER A 2 14.92 15.11 -7.84
N PHE A 3 13.61 15.16 -7.60
CA PHE A 3 13.01 14.59 -6.37
C PHE A 3 11.79 13.67 -6.59
N PHE A 4 11.34 13.46 -7.83
CA PHE A 4 10.04 12.82 -8.10
C PHE A 4 10.06 11.34 -8.58
N SER A 5 11.18 10.61 -8.50
CA SER A 5 11.28 9.27 -9.12
C SER A 5 11.44 8.07 -8.17
N ARG A 6 11.43 8.24 -6.84
CA ARG A 6 11.86 7.15 -5.92
C ARG A 6 10.76 6.21 -5.41
N HIS A 7 9.48 6.40 -5.76
CA HIS A 7 8.39 5.60 -5.17
C HIS A 7 7.56 4.77 -6.17
N PHE A 8 7.79 4.88 -7.48
CA PHE A 8 6.99 4.22 -8.51
C PHE A 8 7.27 2.72 -8.72
N SER A 9 7.95 2.04 -7.79
CA SER A 9 8.36 0.64 -7.96
C SER A 9 8.67 -0.12 -6.67
N THR A 10 8.34 0.43 -5.51
CA THR A 10 8.57 -0.28 -4.25
C THR A 10 7.42 -1.24 -3.97
N VAL A 11 7.69 -2.54 -4.09
CA VAL A 11 6.83 -3.61 -3.61
C VAL A 11 7.03 -3.75 -2.10
N SER A 12 5.95 -3.91 -1.35
CA SER A 12 6.00 -4.25 0.08
C SER A 12 5.23 -5.55 0.29
N LYS A 13 5.88 -6.58 0.85
CA LYS A 13 5.20 -7.83 1.24
C LYS A 13 5.26 -7.99 2.75
N THR A 14 4.19 -8.51 3.34
CA THR A 14 4.04 -8.71 4.78
C THR A 14 3.71 -10.17 5.08
N PHE A 15 4.39 -10.74 6.06
CA PHE A 15 4.30 -12.12 6.51
C PHE A 15 3.94 -12.13 8.00
N PRO A 16 2.64 -12.26 8.34
CA PRO A 16 2.21 -12.36 9.72
C PRO A 16 2.59 -13.73 10.29
N CYS A 17 3.23 -13.74 11.45
CA CYS A 17 3.68 -14.94 12.12
C CYS A 17 3.43 -14.86 13.64
N SER A 18 3.65 -15.96 14.34
CA SER A 18 3.43 -16.05 15.78
C SER A 18 4.54 -16.86 16.42
N ILE A 19 5.22 -16.28 17.41
CA ILE A 19 6.38 -16.87 18.07
C ILE A 19 5.94 -17.46 19.42
N SER A 20 6.31 -18.70 19.70
CA SER A 20 6.07 -19.31 21.01
C SER A 20 6.82 -18.57 22.12
N ASN A 21 6.15 -18.23 23.22
CA ASN A 21 6.80 -17.63 24.38
C ASN A 21 7.23 -18.69 25.40
N PRO A 22 8.53 -19.00 25.54
CA PRO A 22 9.03 -20.00 26.49
C PRO A 22 8.86 -19.58 27.96
N SER A 23 8.63 -18.28 28.26
CA SER A 23 8.49 -17.80 29.64
C SER A 23 7.13 -18.12 30.26
N TYR A 24 6.14 -18.52 29.45
CA TYR A 24 4.85 -18.97 29.93
C TYR A 24 4.80 -20.50 29.80
N LEU A 25 4.45 -21.20 30.88
CA LEU A 25 4.25 -22.66 30.92
C LEU A 25 3.01 -23.12 30.11
N GLY A 26 2.74 -22.51 28.95
CA GLY A 26 1.58 -22.78 28.11
C GLY A 26 1.73 -22.30 26.66
N ARG A 27 0.80 -22.72 25.79
CA ARG A 27 0.72 -22.48 24.33
C ARG A 27 0.50 -21.00 23.92
N ARG A 28 0.99 -20.02 24.68
CA ARG A 28 0.83 -18.61 24.35
C ARG A 28 1.84 -18.21 23.27
N THR A 29 1.32 -17.78 22.14
CA THR A 29 2.10 -17.24 21.03
C THR A 29 2.02 -15.71 21.03
N VAL A 30 3.11 -15.05 20.69
CA VAL A 30 3.16 -13.60 20.52
C VAL A 30 3.09 -13.29 19.02
N PRO A 31 2.14 -12.45 18.56
CA PRO A 31 2.07 -12.07 17.16
C PRO A 31 3.28 -11.21 16.77
N MET A 32 3.80 -11.42 15.57
CA MET A 32 4.88 -10.64 14.96
C MET A 32 4.63 -10.52 13.46
N SER A 33 5.03 -9.40 12.87
CA SER A 33 4.95 -9.17 11.42
C SER A 33 6.34 -8.96 10.83
N VAL A 34 6.66 -9.75 9.80
CA VAL A 34 7.89 -9.58 9.01
C VAL A 34 7.49 -8.94 7.69
N SER A 35 8.11 -7.82 7.33
CA SER A 35 7.83 -7.14 6.06
C SER A 35 9.11 -6.93 5.25
N ILE A 36 9.02 -7.05 3.94
CA ILE A 36 10.09 -6.67 3.01
C ILE A 36 9.62 -5.55 2.10
N ARG A 37 10.40 -4.46 2.05
CA ARG A 37 10.27 -3.41 1.05
C ARG A 37 11.34 -3.66 -0.01
N HIS A 38 10.93 -3.72 -1.27
CA HIS A 38 11.82 -3.98 -2.39
C HIS A 38 11.45 -3.08 -3.57
N ASN A 39 12.35 -2.18 -3.94
CA ASN A 39 12.22 -1.40 -5.16
C ASN A 39 12.64 -2.25 -6.36
N VAL A 40 11.67 -2.67 -7.17
CA VAL A 40 11.92 -3.59 -8.28
C VAL A 40 12.71 -2.97 -9.44
N ILE A 41 12.79 -1.63 -9.51
CA ILE A 41 13.57 -0.92 -10.54
C ILE A 41 15.01 -0.76 -10.07
N THR A 42 15.20 -0.25 -8.85
CA THR A 42 16.52 0.05 -8.30
C THR A 42 17.10 -1.12 -7.52
N GLY A 43 16.46 -2.28 -7.48
CA GLY A 43 16.82 -3.46 -6.69
C GLY A 43 16.91 -3.24 -5.17
N SER A 44 16.72 -2.02 -4.66
CA SER A 44 17.01 -1.71 -3.26
C SER A 44 15.97 -2.38 -2.37
N ARG A 45 16.43 -3.09 -1.35
CA ARG A 45 15.57 -3.84 -0.42
C ARG A 45 15.88 -3.52 1.04
N GLN A 46 14.90 -3.77 1.90
CA GLN A 46 15.00 -3.59 3.34
C GLN A 46 13.96 -4.45 4.05
N VAL A 47 14.34 -5.07 5.17
CA VAL A 47 13.42 -5.85 6.01
C VAL A 47 12.98 -5.01 7.21
N LEU A 48 11.73 -5.20 7.60
CA LEU A 48 11.12 -4.60 8.77
C LEU A 48 10.51 -5.69 9.65
N ILE A 49 10.65 -5.54 10.97
CA ILE A 49 9.93 -6.33 11.97
C ILE A 49 8.99 -5.36 12.70
N ASP A 50 7.69 -5.64 12.69
CA ASP A 50 6.67 -4.81 13.34
C ASP A 50 6.77 -3.33 12.95
N GLY A 51 7.07 -3.09 11.68
CA GLY A 51 7.25 -1.76 11.10
C GLY A 51 8.59 -1.08 11.40
N GLN A 52 9.46 -1.69 12.22
CA GLN A 52 10.79 -1.18 12.52
C GLN A 52 11.83 -1.77 11.57
N THR A 53 12.77 -0.95 11.10
CA THR A 53 13.85 -1.40 10.22
C THR A 53 14.81 -2.33 10.96
N VAL A 54 15.16 -3.44 10.31
CA VAL A 54 16.24 -4.30 10.79
C VAL A 54 17.56 -3.83 10.19
N GLU A 55 18.52 -3.46 11.03
CA GLU A 55 19.86 -3.06 10.60
C GLU A 55 20.58 -4.22 9.89
N GLY A 56 21.46 -3.89 8.94
CA GLY A 56 22.17 -4.90 8.12
C GLY A 56 21.33 -5.59 7.03
N THR A 57 20.01 -5.42 7.01
CA THR A 57 19.13 -6.03 5.99
C THR A 57 18.94 -5.16 4.74
N LYS A 58 19.47 -3.93 4.74
CA LYS A 58 19.48 -3.06 3.56
C LYS A 58 20.43 -3.62 2.50
N GLY A 59 19.96 -3.77 1.27
CA GLY A 59 20.81 -4.30 0.18
C GLY A 59 20.20 -4.11 -1.20
N TYR A 60 20.75 -4.81 -2.19
CA TYR A 60 20.32 -4.76 -3.59
C TYR A 60 19.95 -6.15 -4.10
N SER A 61 18.89 -6.25 -4.89
CA SER A 61 18.42 -7.46 -5.58
C SER A 61 17.86 -7.07 -6.94
N GLY A 62 18.65 -7.29 -7.99
CA GLY A 62 18.25 -7.01 -9.35
C GLY A 62 17.98 -8.29 -10.13
N ILE A 63 17.28 -8.15 -11.26
CA ILE A 63 17.13 -9.22 -12.26
C ILE A 63 18.47 -9.46 -13.00
N ILE A 64 19.38 -8.49 -12.95
CA ILE A 64 20.70 -8.54 -13.58
C ILE A 64 21.77 -8.34 -12.49
N SER A 65 22.24 -9.44 -11.89
CA SER A 65 23.54 -9.47 -11.20
C SER A 65 24.37 -10.59 -11.80
N SER A 66 25.10 -10.28 -12.86
CA SER A 66 26.21 -11.11 -13.35
C SER A 66 27.49 -10.69 -12.62
N ASN A 67 28.13 -11.62 -11.91
CA ASN A 67 29.54 -12.01 -12.09
C ASN A 67 30.10 -12.75 -10.86
N SER A 68 29.76 -14.04 -10.76
CA SER A 68 30.71 -15.09 -10.35
C SER A 68 30.10 -16.44 -10.70
N SER A 69 30.66 -17.08 -11.73
CA SER A 69 30.54 -18.51 -12.07
C SER A 69 29.13 -19.13 -12.09
N GLY A 70 28.53 -19.17 -13.28
CA GLY A 70 27.98 -20.43 -13.80
C GLY A 70 26.69 -21.02 -13.20
N SER A 71 25.72 -20.20 -12.81
CA SER A 71 24.33 -20.66 -12.60
C SER A 71 23.32 -19.60 -13.04
N LEU A 72 22.54 -19.90 -14.09
CA LEU A 72 21.34 -19.14 -14.44
C LEU A 72 20.32 -19.32 -13.32
N GLY A 73 20.18 -18.29 -12.50
CA GLY A 73 19.16 -18.19 -11.46
C GLY A 73 19.77 -18.28 -10.07
N LEU A 74 19.98 -17.14 -9.43
CA LEU A 74 20.17 -17.09 -7.99
C LEU A 74 19.32 -15.94 -7.46
N GLY A 75 18.12 -16.30 -7.03
CA GLY A 75 17.33 -15.47 -6.14
C GLY A 75 18.17 -15.03 -4.95
N SER A 76 17.81 -13.91 -4.35
CA SER A 76 18.58 -13.35 -3.27
C SER A 76 17.96 -13.75 -1.94
N THR A 77 18.75 -14.35 -1.05
CA THR A 77 18.33 -14.69 0.31
C THR A 77 18.82 -13.63 1.29
N ILE A 78 17.96 -13.24 2.23
CA ILE A 78 18.27 -12.38 3.36
C ILE A 78 18.04 -13.23 4.61
N SER A 79 19.10 -13.55 5.35
CA SER A 79 19.02 -14.33 6.58
C SER A 79 19.58 -13.53 7.75
N PHE A 80 18.85 -13.43 8.84
CA PHE A 80 19.32 -12.77 10.05
C PHE A 80 18.65 -13.36 11.29
N SER A 81 19.29 -13.17 12.44
CA SER A 81 18.73 -13.53 13.74
C SER A 81 18.67 -12.31 14.62
N PHE A 82 17.66 -12.21 15.46
CA PHE A 82 17.55 -11.14 16.44
C PHE A 82 16.88 -11.66 17.71
N HIS A 83 17.16 -10.99 18.83
CA HIS A 83 16.49 -11.28 20.09
C HIS A 83 15.12 -10.61 20.10
N HIS A 84 14.03 -11.40 20.11
CA HIS A 84 12.67 -10.86 20.12
C HIS A 84 12.23 -10.58 21.56
N PRO A 85 12.17 -9.30 22.01
CA PRO A 85 12.00 -8.97 23.43
C PRO A 85 10.70 -9.51 24.04
N PRO A 86 9.53 -9.45 23.37
CA PRO A 86 8.29 -9.99 23.91
C PRO A 86 8.32 -11.50 24.18
N SER A 87 9.01 -12.28 23.34
CA SER A 87 9.13 -13.73 23.52
C SER A 87 10.40 -14.16 24.26
N LYS A 88 11.34 -13.25 24.54
CA LYS A 88 12.64 -13.57 25.17
C LYS A 88 13.37 -14.73 24.48
N LYS A 89 13.26 -14.82 23.16
CA LYS A 89 13.83 -15.89 22.34
C LYS A 89 14.54 -15.26 21.16
N ASP A 90 15.65 -15.85 20.75
CA ASP A 90 16.26 -15.54 19.47
C ASP A 90 15.42 -16.17 18.35
N VAL A 91 15.12 -15.36 17.35
CA VAL A 91 14.29 -15.74 16.21
C VAL A 91 15.14 -15.62 14.97
N HIS A 92 15.15 -16.68 14.16
CA HIS A 92 15.81 -16.68 12.87
C HIS A 92 14.80 -16.38 11.76
N ILE A 93 15.10 -15.40 10.91
CA ILE A 93 14.28 -15.05 9.75
C ILE A 93 15.09 -15.21 8.48
N GLU A 94 14.50 -15.90 7.50
CA GLU A 94 15.03 -16.04 6.15
C GLU A 94 13.99 -15.55 5.15
N ILE A 95 14.33 -14.55 4.34
CA ILE A 95 13.50 -14.08 3.22
C ILE A 95 14.18 -14.41 1.91
N ARG A 96 13.52 -15.19 1.06
CA ARG A 96 14.00 -15.54 -0.28
C ARG A 96 13.25 -14.71 -1.30
N ILE A 97 13.99 -13.98 -2.13
CA ILE A 97 13.45 -13.22 -3.24
C ILE A 97 13.81 -13.95 -4.53
N LYS A 98 12.82 -14.55 -5.18
CA LYS A 98 13.00 -15.31 -6.42
C LYS A 98 12.58 -14.43 -7.59
N PRO A 99 13.47 -14.11 -8.54
CA PRO A 99 13.05 -13.45 -9.77
C PRO A 99 12.15 -14.41 -10.57
N SER A 100 11.04 -13.88 -11.08
CA SER A 100 10.10 -14.55 -11.98
C SER A 100 9.96 -13.72 -13.26
N PHE A 101 9.31 -14.24 -14.31
CA PHE A 101 9.23 -13.55 -15.60
C PHE A 101 8.53 -12.18 -15.44
N LEU A 102 9.32 -11.10 -15.40
CA LEU A 102 8.92 -9.71 -15.16
C LEU A 102 8.42 -9.38 -13.73
N SER A 103 8.62 -10.26 -12.74
CA SER A 103 8.21 -10.04 -11.35
C SER A 103 9.20 -10.64 -10.35
N PHE A 104 8.88 -10.52 -9.05
CA PHE A 104 9.61 -11.19 -7.97
C PHE A 104 8.61 -11.92 -7.07
N ASP A 105 8.94 -13.14 -6.70
CA ASP A 105 8.26 -13.93 -5.69
C ASP A 105 9.02 -13.85 -4.37
N TYR A 106 8.30 -13.89 -3.26
CA TYR A 106 8.86 -13.71 -1.94
C TYR A 106 8.42 -14.87 -1.04
N GLU A 107 9.38 -15.51 -0.41
CA GLU A 107 9.14 -16.55 0.59
C GLU A 107 9.75 -16.09 1.91
N CYS A 108 9.04 -16.34 3.01
CA CYS A 108 9.52 -16.02 4.36
C CYS A 108 9.54 -17.30 5.18
N LEU A 109 10.66 -17.57 5.84
CA LEU A 109 10.80 -18.60 6.85
C LEU A 109 11.12 -17.94 8.19
N VAL A 110 10.43 -18.36 9.24
CA VAL A 110 10.68 -17.97 10.62
C VAL A 110 10.99 -19.24 11.40
N ASP A 111 12.19 -19.34 11.97
CA ASP A 111 12.71 -20.56 12.60
C ASP A 111 12.56 -21.81 11.70
N ASN A 112 12.89 -21.68 10.41
CA ASN A 112 12.71 -22.69 9.36
C ASN A 112 11.25 -23.10 9.05
N VAL A 113 10.26 -22.41 9.64
CA VAL A 113 8.84 -22.61 9.33
C VAL A 113 8.41 -21.61 8.27
N TYR A 114 7.84 -22.12 7.18
CA TYR A 114 7.30 -21.28 6.11
C TYR A 114 6.12 -20.44 6.59
N VAL A 115 6.19 -19.13 6.39
CA VAL A 115 5.15 -18.18 6.73
C VAL A 115 4.47 -17.69 5.47
N GLN A 116 3.15 -17.89 5.39
CA GLN A 116 2.37 -17.41 4.26
C GLN A 116 2.25 -15.89 4.25
N GLU A 117 2.31 -15.32 3.04
CA GLU A 117 2.10 -13.89 2.81
C GLU A 117 0.65 -13.47 3.10
N GLU A 118 0.44 -12.28 3.65
CA GLU A 118 -0.87 -11.75 3.99
C GLU A 118 -1.79 -11.57 2.76
N GLU A 119 -1.26 -11.18 1.59
CA GLU A 119 -2.04 -11.09 0.33
C GLU A 119 -2.63 -12.45 -0.11
N TRP A 120 -2.01 -13.57 0.31
CA TRP A 120 -2.49 -14.92 0.00
C TRP A 120 -3.74 -15.29 0.79
N LYS A 121 -3.87 -14.87 2.06
CA LYS A 121 -5.09 -15.11 2.86
C LYS A 121 -6.31 -14.45 2.21
N VAL A 122 -6.16 -13.23 1.71
CA VAL A 122 -7.21 -12.52 0.96
C VAL A 122 -7.64 -13.29 -0.31
N HIS A 123 -6.72 -14.01 -0.98
CA HIS A 123 -7.04 -14.83 -2.16
C HIS A 123 -7.59 -16.23 -1.83
N GLN A 124 -7.26 -16.79 -0.67
CA GLN A 124 -7.77 -18.09 -0.22
C GLN A 124 -9.22 -18.00 0.27
N ASP A 125 -9.58 -16.90 0.96
CA ASP A 125 -10.97 -16.65 1.39
C ASP A 125 -11.91 -16.47 0.18
N LEU A 126 -11.41 -15.85 -0.89
CA LEU A 126 -12.11 -15.74 -2.18
C LEU A 126 -12.40 -17.10 -2.85
N ARG A 127 -11.60 -18.14 -2.59
CA ARG A 127 -11.77 -19.48 -3.18
C ARG A 127 -12.75 -20.37 -2.39
N LEU A 128 -13.03 -20.05 -1.13
CA LEU A 128 -13.86 -20.87 -0.24
C LEU A 128 -15.35 -20.50 -0.25
N GLY A 129 -15.80 -19.57 -1.10
CA GLY A 129 -17.21 -19.17 -1.17
C GLY A 129 -17.75 -18.46 0.06
N LEU A 130 -16.89 -18.16 1.05
CA LEU A 130 -17.16 -17.21 2.11
C LEU A 130 -17.19 -15.83 1.44
N SER A 131 -18.36 -15.21 1.31
CA SER A 131 -18.48 -13.86 0.75
C SER A 131 -17.52 -12.94 1.51
N PRO A 132 -16.38 -12.52 0.91
CA PRO A 132 -15.48 -11.63 1.60
C PRO A 132 -16.29 -10.35 1.80
N GLN A 133 -16.47 -9.96 3.06
CA GLN A 133 -16.98 -8.63 3.39
C GLN A 133 -15.90 -7.65 2.94
N THR A 134 -15.97 -7.33 1.65
CA THR A 134 -14.95 -6.55 0.97
C THR A 134 -15.05 -5.16 1.56
N PRO A 135 -13.95 -4.58 2.06
CA PRO A 135 -14.01 -3.27 2.66
C PRO A 135 -14.60 -2.28 1.66
N THR A 136 -15.67 -1.60 2.05
CA THR A 136 -16.30 -0.59 1.20
C THR A 136 -15.71 0.75 1.54
N LEU A 137 -15.12 1.40 0.54
CA LEU A 137 -14.61 2.76 0.64
C LEU A 137 -15.60 3.71 -0.05
N ASN A 138 -16.20 4.60 0.72
CA ASN A 138 -17.05 5.67 0.21
C ASN A 138 -16.34 7.01 0.43
N VAL A 139 -16.25 7.84 -0.60
CA VAL A 139 -15.56 9.13 -0.54
C VAL A 139 -16.48 10.19 -1.13
N LYS A 140 -16.69 11.26 -0.36
CA LYS A 140 -17.47 12.44 -0.77
C LYS A 140 -16.57 13.66 -0.82
N VAL A 141 -16.85 14.57 -1.74
CA VAL A 141 -16.18 15.87 -1.80
C VAL A 141 -17.14 16.90 -1.22
N SER A 142 -17.06 17.17 0.09
CA SER A 142 -18.10 17.90 0.81
C SER A 142 -18.07 19.41 0.55
N SER A 143 -16.88 20.00 0.44
CA SER A 143 -16.68 21.44 0.28
C SER A 143 -15.36 21.77 -0.44
N TYR A 144 -15.17 23.03 -0.78
CA TYR A 144 -13.89 23.57 -1.25
C TYR A 144 -13.56 24.88 -0.53
N ARG A 145 -12.28 25.25 -0.53
CA ARG A 145 -11.80 26.54 -0.04
C ARG A 145 -10.64 27.04 -0.89
N ILE A 146 -10.47 28.35 -0.92
CA ILE A 146 -9.36 29.02 -1.62
C ILE A 146 -8.44 29.62 -0.56
N GLU A 147 -7.15 29.34 -0.67
CA GLU A 147 -6.11 29.91 0.19
C GLU A 147 -5.10 30.66 -0.68
N VAL A 148 -4.47 31.69 -0.11
CA VAL A 148 -3.34 32.38 -0.74
C VAL A 148 -2.07 31.93 -0.04
N ILE A 149 -1.24 31.15 -0.72
CA ILE A 149 0.01 30.60 -0.19
C ILE A 149 1.15 31.14 -1.05
N ASN A 150 2.08 31.88 -0.45
CA ASN A 150 3.20 32.52 -1.16
C ASN A 150 2.74 33.38 -2.35
N SER A 151 1.69 34.19 -2.14
CA SER A 151 1.06 35.04 -3.17
C SER A 151 0.38 34.28 -4.32
N GLU A 152 0.29 32.94 -4.25
CA GLU A 152 -0.39 32.10 -5.22
C GLU A 152 -1.75 31.65 -4.65
N LYS A 153 -2.84 31.84 -5.43
CA LYS A 153 -4.14 31.29 -5.07
C LYS A 153 -4.15 29.78 -5.29
N LYS A 154 -4.57 29.00 -4.29
CA LYS A 154 -4.72 27.55 -4.35
C LYS A 154 -6.10 27.14 -3.89
N CYS A 155 -6.71 26.21 -4.61
CA CYS A 155 -7.98 25.61 -4.21
C CYS A 155 -7.74 24.22 -3.59
N PHE A 156 -8.40 24.00 -2.46
CA PHE A 156 -8.42 22.73 -1.74
C PHE A 156 -9.85 22.21 -1.65
N PHE A 157 -10.01 20.90 -1.80
CA PHE A 157 -11.28 20.19 -1.68
C PHE A 157 -11.24 19.33 -0.42
N ASN A 158 -12.34 19.32 0.35
CA ASN A 158 -12.48 18.47 1.51
C ASN A 158 -12.98 17.08 1.10
N LEU A 159 -12.11 16.08 1.25
CA LEU A 159 -12.44 14.68 1.03
C LEU A 159 -12.89 14.07 2.34
N THR A 160 -14.17 13.72 2.43
CA THR A 160 -14.74 12.99 3.57
C THR A 160 -14.89 11.53 3.18
N SER A 161 -14.12 10.66 3.83
CA SER A 161 -14.01 9.25 3.49
C SER A 161 -14.58 8.40 4.62
N THR A 162 -15.35 7.38 4.26
CA THR A 162 -15.91 6.37 5.16
C THR A 162 -15.44 5.00 4.69
N LEU A 163 -14.76 4.29 5.57
CA LEU A 163 -14.24 2.95 5.35
C LEU A 163 -14.98 1.97 6.24
N THR A 164 -15.66 1.00 5.65
CA THR A 164 -16.42 0.00 6.41
C THR A 164 -15.79 -1.37 6.22
N PHE A 165 -15.37 -1.97 7.34
CA PHE A 165 -14.93 -3.36 7.42
C PHE A 165 -15.97 -4.13 8.22
N PRO A 166 -17.04 -4.67 7.63
CA PRO A 166 -18.00 -5.37 8.45
C PRO A 166 -17.31 -6.61 9.08
N PRO A 167 -17.62 -6.95 10.34
CA PRO A 167 -18.67 -6.39 11.21
C PRO A 167 -18.26 -5.15 12.05
N SER A 168 -17.11 -4.55 11.80
CA SER A 168 -16.59 -3.38 12.54
C SER A 168 -17.35 -2.08 12.24
N GLU A 169 -17.28 -1.14 13.18
CA GLU A 169 -17.78 0.21 12.99
C GLU A 169 -17.06 0.93 11.82
N PRO A 170 -17.77 1.80 11.07
CA PRO A 170 -17.17 2.56 9.99
C PRO A 170 -16.13 3.55 10.53
N GLU A 171 -14.94 3.54 9.93
CA GLU A 171 -13.90 4.53 10.18
C GLU A 171 -14.10 5.73 9.26
N ASN A 172 -14.04 6.94 9.82
CA ASN A 172 -14.22 8.17 9.05
C ASN A 172 -12.95 9.01 9.09
N ALA A 173 -12.60 9.61 7.96
CA ALA A 173 -11.50 10.55 7.84
C ALA A 173 -11.92 11.75 6.99
N SER A 174 -11.36 12.93 7.30
CA SER A 174 -11.59 14.14 6.51
C SER A 174 -10.26 14.84 6.26
N VAL A 175 -9.94 15.10 4.99
CA VAL A 175 -8.67 15.72 4.59
C VAL A 175 -8.89 16.78 3.52
N TRP A 176 -8.13 17.86 3.61
CA TRP A 176 -8.11 18.92 2.60
C TRP A 176 -7.00 18.65 1.60
N LYS A 177 -7.36 18.52 0.32
CA LYS A 177 -6.41 18.18 -0.76
C LYS A 177 -6.62 19.05 -1.98
N SER A 178 -5.53 19.53 -2.57
CA SER A 178 -5.58 20.24 -3.84
C SER A 178 -5.93 19.31 -5.01
N PHE A 179 -6.38 19.89 -6.12
CA PHE A 179 -6.66 19.11 -7.34
C PHE A 179 -5.42 18.35 -7.85
N SER A 180 -4.25 18.99 -7.79
CA SER A 180 -2.98 18.39 -8.23
C SER A 180 -2.59 17.17 -7.40
N GLU A 181 -2.69 17.26 -6.07
CA GLU A 181 -2.40 16.11 -5.19
C GLU A 181 -3.36 14.93 -5.43
N GLN A 182 -4.64 15.22 -5.64
CA GLN A 182 -5.64 14.20 -5.98
C GLN A 182 -5.29 13.49 -7.29
N MET A 183 -4.87 14.26 -8.30
CA MET A 183 -4.45 13.71 -9.59
C MET A 183 -3.21 12.82 -9.47
N ASP A 184 -2.23 13.24 -8.66
CA ASP A 184 -1.00 12.47 -8.47
C ASP A 184 -1.31 11.10 -7.85
N VAL A 185 -2.17 11.05 -6.84
CA VAL A 185 -2.62 9.79 -6.24
C VAL A 185 -3.48 8.96 -7.20
N ALA A 186 -4.34 9.58 -8.00
CA ALA A 186 -5.10 8.88 -9.04
C ALA A 186 -4.18 8.22 -10.08
N ASN A 187 -3.10 8.90 -10.48
CA ASN A 187 -2.11 8.36 -11.40
C ASN A 187 -1.32 7.21 -10.79
N ILE A 188 -0.92 7.32 -9.51
CA ILE A 188 -0.29 6.23 -8.76
C ILE A 188 -1.23 5.03 -8.71
N ALA A 189 -2.49 5.23 -8.32
CA ALA A 189 -3.49 4.17 -8.27
C ALA A 189 -3.68 3.50 -9.63
N LYS A 190 -3.82 4.28 -10.71
CA LYS A 190 -3.94 3.76 -12.09
C LYS A 190 -2.71 2.97 -12.53
N SER A 191 -1.51 3.44 -12.18
CA SER A 191 -0.26 2.77 -12.55
C SER A 191 -0.13 1.39 -11.93
N SER A 192 -0.76 1.16 -10.76
CA SER A 192 -0.80 -0.16 -10.11
C SER A 192 -1.57 -1.22 -10.89
N TYR A 193 -2.34 -0.81 -11.91
CA TYR A 193 -3.08 -1.69 -12.82
C TYR A 193 -2.41 -1.79 -14.20
N LYS A 194 -1.15 -1.37 -14.38
CA LYS A 194 -0.49 -1.30 -15.71
C LYS A 194 -0.64 -2.57 -16.56
N SER A 195 -0.56 -3.75 -15.92
CA SER A 195 -0.69 -5.08 -16.52
C SER A 195 -2.04 -5.78 -16.29
N SER A 196 -2.99 -5.11 -15.60
CA SER A 196 -4.31 -5.68 -15.31
C SER A 196 -5.29 -5.41 -16.45
N HIS A 197 -6.12 -6.40 -16.76
CA HIS A 197 -7.27 -6.23 -17.66
C HIS A 197 -8.24 -5.14 -17.16
N LEU A 198 -8.26 -4.86 -15.85
CA LEU A 198 -9.08 -3.82 -15.25
C LEU A 198 -8.62 -2.40 -15.62
N ARG A 199 -7.40 -2.22 -16.15
CA ARG A 199 -6.87 -0.89 -16.50
C ARG A 199 -7.76 -0.14 -17.48
N GLY A 200 -8.37 -0.85 -18.44
CA GLY A 200 -9.27 -0.24 -19.42
C GLY A 200 -10.54 0.32 -18.80
N SER A 201 -10.97 -0.23 -17.67
CA SER A 201 -12.14 0.20 -16.91
C SER A 201 -11.80 1.15 -15.76
N PHE A 202 -10.54 1.56 -15.62
CA PHE A 202 -10.13 2.45 -14.53
C PHE A 202 -10.81 3.82 -14.68
N PRO A 203 -11.42 4.37 -13.62
CA PRO A 203 -12.13 5.65 -13.70
C PRO A 203 -11.25 6.78 -14.27
N GLY A 204 -11.81 7.54 -15.22
CA GLY A 204 -11.14 8.73 -15.76
C GLY A 204 -11.07 9.83 -14.71
N PHE A 205 -9.88 10.39 -14.48
CA PHE A 205 -9.72 11.56 -13.63
C PHE A 205 -10.19 12.82 -14.39
N PRO A 206 -10.80 13.82 -13.71
CA PRO A 206 -11.22 15.06 -14.37
C PRO A 206 -10.06 15.77 -15.08
N SER A 207 -10.36 16.42 -16.22
CA SER A 207 -9.32 17.05 -17.05
C SER A 207 -8.62 18.21 -16.34
N ARG A 208 -7.29 18.32 -16.55
CA ARG A 208 -6.52 19.54 -16.23
C ARG A 208 -6.78 20.66 -17.22
N PHE A 209 -7.13 20.32 -18.46
CA PHE A 209 -7.28 21.30 -19.50
C PHE A 209 -8.59 22.05 -19.30
N VAL A 210 -8.47 23.36 -19.15
CA VAL A 210 -9.55 24.32 -18.99
C VAL A 210 -9.44 25.32 -20.13
N GLY A 211 -10.55 25.92 -20.55
CA GLY A 211 -10.50 26.95 -21.58
C GLY A 211 -9.57 28.09 -21.18
N LEU A 212 -8.88 28.71 -22.15
CA LEU A 212 -7.93 29.81 -21.88
C LEU A 212 -8.56 30.99 -21.14
N ASN A 213 -9.88 31.16 -21.24
CA ASN A 213 -10.64 32.27 -20.67
C ASN A 213 -11.49 31.86 -19.46
N GLU A 214 -11.34 30.64 -18.94
CA GLU A 214 -12.15 30.13 -17.83
C GLU A 214 -11.47 30.44 -16.49
N ASP A 215 -12.17 31.16 -15.61
CA ASP A 215 -11.68 31.42 -14.25
C ASP A 215 -11.82 30.17 -13.39
N GLN A 216 -10.69 29.53 -13.09
CA GLN A 216 -10.59 28.32 -12.27
C GLN A 216 -10.91 28.55 -10.79
N PHE A 217 -11.10 29.80 -10.37
CA PHE A 217 -11.51 30.16 -9.01
C PHE A 217 -12.95 30.67 -8.94
N SER A 218 -13.66 30.69 -10.08
CA SER A 218 -15.09 30.98 -10.10
C SER A 218 -15.87 29.90 -9.35
N GLU A 219 -16.94 30.29 -8.67
CA GLU A 219 -17.81 29.38 -7.93
C GLU A 219 -18.43 28.31 -8.83
N GLU A 220 -18.83 28.68 -10.04
CA GLU A 220 -19.37 27.74 -11.04
C GLU A 220 -18.36 26.65 -11.40
N PHE A 221 -17.12 27.04 -11.68
CA PHE A 221 -16.05 26.09 -11.99
C PHE A 221 -15.75 25.17 -10.81
N LEU A 222 -15.64 25.72 -9.59
CA LEU A 222 -15.31 24.95 -8.40
C LEU A 222 -16.42 23.98 -8.01
N ASN A 223 -17.68 24.37 -8.17
CA ASN A 223 -18.83 23.48 -7.97
C ASN A 223 -18.86 22.35 -9.00
N LYS A 224 -18.64 22.66 -10.28
CA LYS A 224 -18.53 21.64 -11.33
C LYS A 224 -17.39 20.66 -11.02
N ARG A 225 -16.21 21.20 -10.67
CA ARG A 225 -15.02 20.40 -10.34
C ARG A 225 -15.24 19.51 -9.12
N LYS A 226 -15.92 20.01 -8.09
CA LYS A 226 -16.32 19.26 -6.89
C LYS A 226 -17.14 18.03 -7.27
N VAL A 227 -18.15 18.18 -8.14
CA VAL A 227 -19.01 17.07 -8.61
C VAL A 227 -18.22 16.05 -9.42
N GLU A 228 -17.35 16.51 -10.33
CA GLU A 228 -16.48 15.62 -11.13
C GLU A 228 -15.51 14.81 -10.25
N LEU A 229 -14.91 15.45 -9.24
CA LEU A 229 -14.04 14.78 -8.27
C LEU A 229 -14.81 13.77 -7.42
N GLU A 230 -16.02 14.11 -6.96
CA GLU A 230 -16.86 13.19 -6.19
C GLU A 230 -17.24 11.96 -7.01
N ASP A 231 -17.64 12.13 -8.27
CA ASP A 231 -17.94 11.01 -9.15
C ASP A 231 -16.72 10.12 -9.38
N PHE A 232 -15.54 10.72 -9.60
CA PHE A 232 -14.29 9.98 -9.72
C PHE A 232 -14.00 9.16 -8.46
N TRP A 233 -14.03 9.78 -7.27
CA TRP A 233 -13.69 9.10 -6.02
C TRP A 233 -14.71 8.02 -5.63
N ARG A 234 -16.00 8.25 -5.89
CA ARG A 234 -17.06 7.25 -5.71
C ARG A 234 -16.81 6.02 -6.59
N LYS A 235 -16.53 6.23 -7.89
CA LYS A 235 -16.20 5.14 -8.82
C LYS A 235 -14.90 4.43 -8.41
N LEU A 236 -13.91 5.20 -7.99
CA LEU A 236 -12.62 4.66 -7.55
C LEU A 236 -12.77 3.81 -6.29
N GLY A 237 -13.58 4.22 -5.31
CA GLY A 237 -13.82 3.49 -4.06
C GLY A 237 -14.48 2.11 -4.25
N GLY A 238 -15.28 1.96 -5.31
CA GLY A 238 -15.82 0.67 -5.74
C GLY A 238 -14.88 -0.16 -6.63
N PHE A 239 -13.71 0.36 -6.98
CA PHE A 239 -12.79 -0.31 -7.88
C PHE A 239 -12.05 -1.46 -7.16
N PRO A 240 -11.94 -2.66 -7.77
CA PRO A 240 -11.35 -3.81 -7.11
C PRO A 240 -9.94 -3.51 -6.57
N ARG A 241 -9.65 -3.93 -5.33
CA ARG A 241 -8.35 -3.78 -4.64
C ARG A 241 -7.96 -2.35 -4.25
N ILE A 242 -8.79 -1.34 -4.49
CA ILE A 242 -8.44 0.05 -4.14
C ILE A 242 -8.29 0.25 -2.62
N GLY A 243 -9.18 -0.33 -1.81
CA GLY A 243 -9.20 -0.16 -0.36
C GLY A 243 -8.00 -0.79 0.34
N GLY A 244 -7.27 -1.68 -0.34
CA GLY A 244 -6.00 -2.23 0.12
C GLY A 244 -4.77 -1.41 -0.29
N ARG A 245 -4.92 -0.34 -1.09
CA ARG A 245 -3.78 0.47 -1.55
C ARG A 245 -3.39 1.50 -0.51
N PHE A 246 -2.24 1.29 0.13
CA PHE A 246 -1.72 2.15 1.18
C PHE A 246 -1.64 3.63 0.77
N GLU A 247 -1.20 3.93 -0.46
CA GLU A 247 -1.07 5.30 -0.95
C GLU A 247 -2.43 6.02 -1.02
N VAL A 248 -3.47 5.30 -1.44
CA VAL A 248 -4.83 5.84 -1.50
C VAL A 248 -5.39 6.02 -0.08
N MET A 249 -5.25 5.01 0.77
CA MET A 249 -5.76 5.06 2.14
C MET A 249 -5.09 6.17 2.97
N ARG A 250 -3.76 6.27 2.89
CA ARG A 250 -3.01 7.35 3.53
C ARG A 250 -3.42 8.72 2.99
N PHE A 251 -3.61 8.84 1.68
CA PHE A 251 -4.04 10.09 1.06
C PHE A 251 -5.40 10.55 1.59
N LEU A 252 -6.32 9.61 1.83
CA LEU A 252 -7.67 9.84 2.36
C LEU A 252 -7.69 10.05 3.89
N GLY A 253 -6.54 9.99 4.56
CA GLY A 253 -6.42 10.28 6.00
C GLY A 253 -6.45 9.05 6.92
N PHE A 254 -6.39 7.84 6.38
CA PHE A 254 -6.27 6.62 7.17
C PHE A 254 -4.80 6.35 7.48
N GLU A 255 -4.32 6.75 8.67
CA GLU A 255 -2.90 6.67 9.06
C GLU A 255 -2.42 5.26 9.45
N LYS A 256 -3.36 4.36 9.74
CA LYS A 256 -3.07 2.96 10.00
C LYS A 256 -3.87 2.14 9.01
N GLY A 257 -3.18 1.43 8.12
CA GLY A 257 -3.73 0.18 7.66
C GLY A 257 -3.88 -0.72 8.88
N ARG A 258 -5.01 -0.64 9.61
CA ARG A 258 -5.55 -1.80 10.29
C ARG A 258 -5.89 -2.75 9.15
N VAL A 259 -4.89 -3.51 8.72
CA VAL A 259 -5.13 -4.69 7.91
C VAL A 259 -6.14 -5.50 8.72
N ALA A 260 -7.26 -5.82 8.10
CA ALA A 260 -8.31 -6.63 8.69
C ALA A 260 -7.72 -7.99 9.11
N GLY A 261 -7.17 -8.07 10.33
CA GLY A 261 -6.35 -9.20 10.73
C GLY A 261 -5.87 -9.21 12.19
N ALA A 262 -6.40 -8.35 13.06
CA ALA A 262 -6.12 -8.42 14.50
C ALA A 262 -7.38 -8.09 15.30
N GLY A 263 -8.23 -9.09 15.45
CA GLY A 263 -9.50 -8.97 16.17
C GLY A 263 -10.09 -10.33 16.52
N ALA A 264 -9.34 -11.14 17.28
CA ALA A 264 -9.79 -12.15 18.25
C ALA A 264 -8.56 -12.81 18.89
#